data_AF-L8N6X1-F1
#
_entry.id   AF-L8N6X1-F1
#
_cell.length_a   1.000
_cell.length_b   1.000
_cell.length_c   1.000
_cell.angle_alpha   90.00
_cell.angle_beta   90.00
_cell.angle_gamma   90.00
#
_symmetry.space_group_name_H-M   'P 1'
#
loop_
_entity.id
_entity.type
_entity.pdbx_description
1 polymer ?
#
loop_
_entity_poly.entity_id
_entity_poly.type
_entity_poly.pdbx_seq_one_letter_code
_entity_poly.pdbx_strand_id
1 'polypeptide(L)'
;MSPDVNFLNVSASPLALPVQTSNSLIPTLQSNNSLSMASYAIRTDQTVTINGGGDLDGNPLLANDDALIYAAKGFTFNNVPILPVNRNTNGDPIYDALTGKQVLVDNAVTVASGYTTINANNNPYIGLLPPKVVAPEIMVVLKRKG
;
A
#
# COMPACT_ATOMS: atom_id res chain seq x y z
N MET A 1 36.25 -53.32 36.95
CA MET A 1 34.85 -53.33 36.49
C MET A 1 34.16 -52.06 36.98
N SER A 2 34.18 -51.02 36.15
CA SER A 2 33.20 -49.92 36.00
C SER A 2 33.74 -48.98 34.89
N PRO A 3 32.89 -48.30 34.11
CA PRO A 3 33.11 -48.07 32.68
C PRO A 3 33.79 -46.75 32.28
N ASP A 4 34.27 -46.75 31.04
CA ASP A 4 34.80 -45.66 30.22
C ASP A 4 34.03 -44.34 30.30
N VAL A 5 34.79 -43.24 30.41
CA VAL A 5 34.47 -41.96 29.77
C VAL A 5 35.73 -41.44 29.09
N ASN A 6 35.71 -41.55 27.76
CA ASN A 6 36.81 -41.25 26.87
C ASN A 6 36.83 -39.73 26.60
N PHE A 7 37.78 -39.00 27.23
CA PHE A 7 38.02 -37.59 26.94
C PHE A 7 38.95 -37.45 25.73
N LEU A 8 38.38 -37.42 24.52
CA LEU A 8 39.13 -37.08 23.32
C LEU A 8 38.86 -35.64 22.89
N ASN A 9 39.82 -34.82 23.29
CA ASN A 9 40.21 -33.53 22.76
C ASN A 9 40.13 -33.47 21.23
N VAL A 10 39.35 -32.55 20.67
CA VAL A 10 39.48 -32.14 19.27
C VAL A 10 39.67 -30.64 19.15
N SER A 11 40.86 -30.32 18.66
CA SER A 11 41.42 -29.05 18.25
C SER A 11 40.42 -28.06 17.65
N ALA A 12 40.34 -26.87 18.24
CA ALA A 12 39.79 -25.69 17.59
C ALA A 12 40.66 -25.32 16.37
N SER A 13 40.13 -25.53 15.18
CA SER A 13 40.67 -24.93 13.95
C SER A 13 39.79 -23.73 13.61
N PRO A 14 40.31 -22.51 13.43
CA PRO A 14 39.50 -21.40 12.95
C PRO A 14 39.33 -21.55 11.43
N LEU A 15 38.23 -22.18 11.01
CA LEU A 15 37.81 -22.10 9.62
C LEU A 15 37.27 -20.69 9.38
N ALA A 16 38.10 -19.82 8.81
CA ALA A 16 37.68 -18.54 8.28
C ALA A 16 36.62 -18.79 7.18
N LEU A 17 35.37 -18.47 7.48
CA LEU A 17 34.32 -18.35 6.47
C LEU A 17 34.62 -17.10 5.63
N PRO A 18 34.69 -17.19 4.30
CA PRO A 18 34.74 -15.99 3.48
C PRO A 18 33.43 -15.22 3.65
N VAL A 19 33.53 -13.98 4.13
CA VAL A 19 32.46 -12.98 4.01
C VAL A 19 32.27 -12.73 2.51
N GLN A 20 31.29 -13.39 1.89
CA GLN A 20 30.72 -12.89 0.65
C GLN A 20 29.90 -11.64 1.00
N THR A 21 30.51 -10.47 0.83
CA THR A 21 29.78 -9.21 0.71
C THR A 21 28.97 -9.25 -0.59
N SER A 22 27.82 -9.93 -0.55
CA SER A 22 26.79 -9.70 -1.54
C SER A 22 26.16 -8.36 -1.20
N ASN A 23 26.68 -7.29 -1.79
CA ASN A 23 25.90 -6.09 -2.05
C ASN A 23 24.77 -6.47 -3.02
N SER A 24 23.77 -7.20 -2.52
CA SER A 24 22.49 -7.30 -3.17
C SER A 24 21.83 -5.95 -2.96
N LEU A 25 22.09 -5.03 -3.90
CA LEU A 25 21.10 -4.04 -4.28
C LEU A 25 19.87 -4.84 -4.67
N ILE A 26 19.00 -5.15 -3.70
CA ILE A 26 17.66 -5.63 -3.99
C ILE A 26 17.04 -4.47 -4.74
N PRO A 27 16.79 -4.58 -6.07
CA PRO A 27 15.88 -3.64 -6.68
C PRO A 27 14.57 -3.96 -5.95
N THR A 28 14.10 -3.03 -5.13
CA THR A 28 12.69 -3.03 -4.76
C THR A 28 11.97 -3.03 -6.10
N LEU A 29 11.43 -4.19 -6.50
CA LEU A 29 10.40 -4.27 -7.51
C LEU A 29 9.26 -3.44 -6.96
N GLN A 30 9.33 -2.13 -7.17
CA GLN A 30 8.20 -1.25 -7.11
C GLN A 30 7.30 -1.85 -8.18
N SER A 31 6.32 -2.65 -7.76
CA SER A 31 5.37 -3.19 -8.69
C SER A 31 4.81 -1.96 -9.38
N ASN A 32 5.06 -1.86 -10.68
CA ASN A 32 4.35 -0.93 -11.54
C ASN A 32 2.94 -1.52 -11.65
N ASN A 33 2.23 -1.60 -10.52
CA ASN A 33 0.79 -1.73 -10.50
C ASN A 33 0.29 -0.36 -10.93
N SER A 34 0.54 -0.01 -12.20
CA SER A 34 0.00 1.19 -12.80
C SER A 34 -1.44 0.87 -13.10
N LEU A 35 -2.27 0.95 -12.05
CA LEU A 35 -3.69 1.06 -12.22
C LEU A 35 -3.92 2.20 -13.20
N SER A 36 -4.62 1.96 -14.31
CA SER A 36 -4.89 3.02 -15.27
C SER A 36 -5.67 4.14 -14.56
N MET A 37 -5.45 5.40 -14.96
CA MET A 37 -6.30 6.50 -14.50
C MET A 37 -7.79 6.26 -14.82
N ALA A 38 -8.08 5.39 -15.78
CA ALA A 38 -9.44 4.91 -16.08
C ALA A 38 -10.08 4.13 -14.92
N SER A 39 -9.29 3.49 -14.07
CA SER A 39 -9.75 2.67 -12.94
C SER A 39 -10.16 3.48 -11.70
N TYR A 40 -9.82 4.77 -11.65
CA TYR A 40 -10.24 5.66 -10.58
C TYR A 40 -11.60 6.29 -10.91
N ALA A 41 -12.57 6.08 -10.02
CA ALA A 41 -13.88 6.71 -10.12
C ALA A 41 -13.79 8.22 -9.86
N ILE A 42 -12.93 8.62 -8.92
CA ILE A 42 -12.63 10.02 -8.63
C ILE A 42 -11.17 10.26 -9.01
N ARG A 43 -10.95 11.13 -10.00
CA ARG A 43 -9.60 11.49 -10.45
C ARG A 43 -9.47 12.97 -10.71
N THR A 44 -8.45 13.59 -10.13
CA THR A 44 -8.13 14.99 -10.37
C THR A 44 -6.64 15.26 -10.14
N ASP A 45 -6.12 16.25 -10.86
CA ASP A 45 -4.81 16.86 -10.62
C ASP A 45 -4.81 17.80 -9.40
N GLN A 46 -5.96 18.02 -8.78
CA GLN A 46 -6.17 18.91 -7.64
C GLN A 46 -6.38 18.14 -6.33
N THR A 47 -6.86 18.86 -5.32
CA THR A 47 -7.21 18.31 -4.00
C THR A 47 -8.66 17.85 -4.01
N VAL A 48 -8.93 16.67 -3.45
CA VAL A 48 -10.29 16.19 -3.18
C VAL A 48 -10.72 16.56 -1.77
N THR A 49 -11.91 17.14 -1.60
CA THR A 49 -12.50 17.41 -0.28
C THR A 49 -13.82 16.65 -0.13
N ILE A 50 -13.92 15.82 0.91
CA ILE A 50 -15.14 15.10 1.28
C ILE A 50 -15.59 15.62 2.66
N ASN A 51 -16.77 16.26 2.68
CA ASN A 51 -17.31 16.90 3.88
C ASN A 51 -18.28 16.01 4.67
N GLY A 52 -19.12 15.22 3.99
CA GLY A 52 -20.19 14.44 4.62
C GLY A 52 -19.87 12.97 4.87
N GLY A 53 -18.67 12.51 4.49
CA GLY A 53 -18.39 11.09 4.32
C GLY A 53 -19.06 10.58 3.03
N GLY A 54 -19.64 9.40 3.07
CA GLY A 54 -20.24 8.71 1.93
C GLY A 54 -19.77 7.27 1.86
N ASP A 55 -20.42 6.48 1.02
CA ASP A 55 -20.05 5.11 0.72
C ASP A 55 -19.27 5.07 -0.60
N LEU A 56 -18.03 4.57 -0.53
CA LEU A 56 -17.15 4.35 -1.68
C LEU A 56 -16.72 2.87 -1.79
N ASP A 57 -17.21 1.99 -0.92
CA ASP A 57 -16.95 0.54 -0.93
C ASP A 57 -18.13 -0.29 -1.44
N GLY A 58 -19.21 0.38 -1.84
CA GLY A 58 -20.26 -0.20 -2.68
C GLY A 58 -20.89 -1.42 -2.03
N ASN A 59 -20.89 -2.55 -2.74
CA ASN A 59 -21.17 -3.83 -2.11
C ASN A 59 -19.85 -4.42 -1.59
N PRO A 60 -19.70 -4.62 -0.26
CA PRO A 60 -18.52 -5.21 0.36
C PRO A 60 -17.95 -6.49 -0.27
N LEU A 61 -18.75 -7.28 -0.98
CA LEU A 61 -18.34 -8.53 -1.59
C LEU A 61 -17.99 -8.41 -3.09
N LEU A 62 -18.14 -7.21 -3.68
CA LEU A 62 -17.99 -6.95 -5.11
C LEU A 62 -16.98 -5.82 -5.36
N ALA A 63 -15.69 -6.15 -5.38
CA ALA A 63 -14.62 -5.17 -5.59
C ALA A 63 -14.68 -4.37 -6.92
N ASN A 64 -15.59 -4.71 -7.85
CA ASN A 64 -15.75 -4.00 -9.12
C ASN A 64 -16.67 -2.77 -9.02
N ASP A 65 -17.41 -2.60 -7.93
CA ASP A 65 -18.20 -1.38 -7.67
C ASP A 65 -17.52 -0.41 -6.69
N ASP A 66 -16.33 -0.74 -6.19
CA ASP A 66 -15.46 0.12 -5.41
C ASP A 66 -15.11 1.43 -6.16
N ALA A 67 -15.21 2.55 -5.44
CA ALA A 67 -14.86 3.86 -5.95
C ALA A 67 -13.46 4.30 -5.46
N LEU A 68 -12.44 4.02 -6.28
CA LEU A 68 -11.06 4.41 -6.01
C LEU A 68 -10.82 5.91 -6.26
N ILE A 69 -9.93 6.52 -5.47
CA ILE A 69 -9.58 7.95 -5.53
C ILE A 69 -8.13 8.16 -5.97
N TYR A 70 -7.94 8.99 -7.00
CA TYR A 70 -6.68 9.65 -7.33
C TYR A 70 -6.82 11.16 -7.15
N ALA A 71 -6.11 11.72 -6.18
CA ALA A 71 -6.12 13.15 -5.88
C ALA A 71 -4.69 13.67 -5.88
N ALA A 72 -4.22 14.20 -7.02
CA ALA A 72 -2.80 14.43 -7.23
C ALA A 72 -2.16 15.37 -6.20
N LYS A 73 -2.87 16.45 -5.81
CA LYS A 73 -2.41 17.38 -4.76
C LYS A 73 -2.77 16.95 -3.34
N GLY A 74 -3.51 15.85 -3.21
CA GLY A 74 -3.90 15.21 -1.97
C GLY A 74 -5.37 15.41 -1.62
N PHE A 75 -5.74 15.27 -0.34
CA PHE A 75 -7.15 15.22 0.06
C PHE A 75 -7.43 15.80 1.45
N THR A 76 -8.69 16.17 1.67
CA THR A 76 -9.28 16.53 2.96
C THR A 76 -10.55 15.72 3.19
N PHE A 77 -10.56 14.86 4.20
CA PHE A 77 -11.74 14.14 4.67
C PHE A 77 -12.16 14.71 6.03
N ASN A 78 -13.13 15.63 6.02
CA ASN A 78 -13.65 16.24 7.26
C ASN A 78 -14.52 15.24 8.01
N ASN A 79 -15.35 14.50 7.27
CA ASN A 79 -15.98 13.27 7.72
C ASN A 79 -15.42 12.13 6.88
N VAL A 80 -15.09 11.02 7.53
CA VAL A 80 -14.43 9.90 6.89
C VAL A 80 -15.44 9.15 6.00
N PRO A 81 -15.18 9.02 4.69
CA PRO A 81 -15.97 8.14 3.83
C PRO A 81 -15.67 6.67 4.15
N ILE A 82 -16.62 5.78 3.86
CA ILE A 82 -16.40 4.34 3.87
C ILE A 82 -15.57 4.02 2.63
N LEU A 83 -14.28 3.73 2.83
CA LEU A 83 -13.35 3.39 1.75
C LEU A 83 -13.27 1.88 1.52
N PRO A 84 -12.95 1.45 0.29
CA PRO A 84 -12.65 0.05 -0.01
C PRO A 84 -11.57 -0.54 0.89
N VAL A 85 -11.88 -1.65 1.56
CA VAL A 85 -11.00 -2.37 2.48
C VAL A 85 -10.85 -3.84 2.11
N ASN A 86 -9.70 -4.43 2.43
CA ASN A 86 -9.49 -5.85 2.31
C ASN A 86 -10.42 -6.59 3.27
N ARG A 87 -11.07 -7.64 2.79
CA ARG A 87 -12.03 -8.44 3.55
C ARG A 87 -11.63 -9.91 3.58
N ASN A 88 -12.05 -10.60 4.63
CA ASN A 88 -11.88 -12.05 4.73
C ASN A 88 -12.95 -12.77 3.86
N THR A 89 -12.93 -14.10 3.85
CA THR A 89 -13.88 -14.92 3.08
C THR A 89 -15.35 -14.78 3.51
N ASN A 90 -15.61 -14.25 4.70
CA ASN A 90 -16.97 -14.01 5.21
C ASN A 90 -17.47 -12.59 4.87
N GLY A 91 -16.62 -11.75 4.28
CA GLY A 91 -16.93 -10.35 3.98
C GLY A 91 -16.61 -9.36 5.10
N ASP A 92 -16.03 -9.79 6.21
CA ASP A 92 -15.66 -8.87 7.29
C ASP A 92 -14.37 -8.12 6.94
N PRO A 93 -14.23 -6.82 7.30
CA PRO A 93 -12.99 -6.10 7.14
C PRO A 93 -11.82 -6.78 7.86
N ILE A 94 -10.67 -6.82 7.19
CA ILE A 94 -9.41 -7.22 7.82
C ILE A 94 -8.86 -6.02 8.59
N TYR A 95 -8.47 -6.26 9.83
CA TYR A 95 -7.89 -5.25 10.71
C TYR A 95 -6.39 -5.50 10.90
N ASP A 96 -5.61 -4.43 10.88
CA ASP A 96 -4.21 -4.45 11.26
C ASP A 96 -4.09 -4.70 12.77
N ALA A 97 -3.33 -5.74 13.14
CA ALA A 97 -3.25 -6.20 14.52
C ALA A 97 -2.56 -5.21 15.48
N LEU A 98 -1.72 -4.30 14.96
CA LEU A 98 -0.96 -3.35 15.77
C LEU A 98 -1.74 -2.06 16.02
N THR A 99 -2.51 -1.62 15.03
CA THR A 99 -3.21 -0.33 15.05
C THR A 99 -4.71 -0.46 15.27
N GLY A 100 -5.29 -1.65 15.08
CA GLY A 100 -6.73 -1.88 15.11
C GLY A 100 -7.49 -1.20 13.96
N LYS A 101 -6.78 -0.73 12.93
CA LYS A 101 -7.35 -0.03 11.78
C LYS A 101 -7.70 -1.01 10.67
N GLN A 102 -8.73 -0.69 9.88
CA GLN A 102 -9.08 -1.49 8.71
C GLN A 102 -8.03 -1.34 7.62
N VAL A 103 -7.70 -2.43 6.93
CA VAL A 103 -6.68 -2.43 5.87
C VAL A 103 -7.30 -2.01 4.55
N LEU A 104 -6.89 -0.87 3.98
CA LEU A 104 -7.35 -0.45 2.65
C LEU A 104 -6.94 -1.45 1.57
N VAL A 105 -7.79 -1.59 0.55
CA VAL A 105 -7.36 -2.22 -0.70
C VAL A 105 -6.27 -1.38 -1.37
N ASP A 106 -5.45 -2.01 -2.21
CA ASP A 106 -4.40 -1.30 -2.93
C ASP A 106 -5.02 -0.22 -3.82
N ASN A 107 -4.46 0.99 -3.77
CA ASN A 107 -4.92 2.17 -4.51
C ASN A 107 -6.31 2.74 -4.13
N ALA A 108 -6.89 2.36 -2.98
CA ALA A 108 -8.15 2.95 -2.50
C ALA A 108 -8.14 4.49 -2.51
N VAL A 109 -7.04 5.07 -2.01
CA VAL A 109 -6.75 6.50 -2.10
C VAL A 109 -5.29 6.67 -2.47
N THR A 110 -5.03 7.39 -3.55
CA THR A 110 -3.70 7.64 -4.08
C THR A 110 -3.48 9.10 -4.40
N VAL A 111 -2.21 9.50 -4.41
CA VAL A 111 -1.77 10.87 -4.67
C VAL A 111 -0.60 10.88 -5.64
N ALA A 112 -0.28 12.04 -6.21
CA ALA A 112 0.92 12.20 -7.01
C ALA A 112 2.14 12.51 -6.14
N SER A 113 3.33 12.32 -6.71
CA SER A 113 4.56 12.77 -6.07
C SER A 113 4.51 14.27 -5.83
N GLY A 114 4.87 14.71 -4.62
CA GLY A 114 4.84 16.13 -4.23
C GLY A 114 3.46 16.67 -3.85
N TYR A 115 2.49 15.80 -3.50
CA TYR A 115 1.21 16.22 -2.94
C TYR A 115 1.39 17.21 -1.77
N THR A 116 0.45 18.15 -1.63
CA THR A 116 0.58 19.30 -0.72
C THR A 116 -0.44 19.32 0.40
N THR A 117 -1.48 18.49 0.32
CA THR A 117 -2.61 18.56 1.27
C THR A 117 -3.01 17.16 1.72
N ILE A 118 -2.91 16.88 3.02
CA ILE A 118 -3.46 15.66 3.62
C ILE A 118 -4.15 16.03 4.92
N ASN A 119 -5.45 15.79 4.99
CA ASN A 119 -6.23 15.91 6.19
C ASN A 119 -7.21 14.73 6.29
N ALA A 120 -7.03 13.89 7.30
CA ALA A 120 -7.95 12.79 7.65
C ALA A 120 -7.81 12.48 9.15
N ASN A 121 -8.15 13.45 9.99
CA ASN A 121 -7.84 13.41 11.42
C ASN A 121 -8.48 12.22 12.17
N ASN A 122 -9.65 11.74 11.73
CA ASN A 122 -10.36 10.61 12.33
C ASN A 122 -10.14 9.29 11.55
N ASN A 123 -8.98 9.12 10.90
CA ASN A 123 -8.70 8.00 9.99
C ASN A 123 -8.77 6.60 10.66
N PRO A 124 -9.75 5.75 10.31
CA PRO A 124 -9.90 4.38 10.80
C PRO A 124 -9.10 3.36 9.96
N TYR A 125 -8.31 3.82 8.99
CA TYR A 125 -7.66 2.98 7.99
C TYR A 125 -6.14 2.97 8.10
N ILE A 126 -5.54 1.80 7.93
CA ILE A 126 -4.11 1.67 7.64
C ILE A 126 -3.90 1.82 6.11
N GLY A 127 -2.81 2.46 5.71
CA GLY A 127 -2.51 2.76 4.31
C GLY A 127 -3.10 4.08 3.78
N LEU A 128 -3.90 4.81 4.58
CA LEU A 128 -4.36 6.15 4.21
C LEU A 128 -3.32 7.24 4.51
N LEU A 129 -2.56 7.06 5.61
CA LEU A 129 -1.58 8.02 6.12
C LEU A 129 -0.26 7.29 6.47
N PRO A 130 0.84 7.50 5.71
CA PRO A 130 0.88 8.25 4.45
C PRO A 130 0.10 7.54 3.33
N PRO A 131 -0.46 8.27 2.35
CA PRO A 131 -1.13 7.67 1.21
C PRO A 131 -0.13 7.06 0.23
N LYS A 132 -0.60 6.13 -0.60
CA LYS A 132 0.21 5.59 -1.70
C LYS A 132 0.43 6.65 -2.78
N VAL A 133 1.68 6.83 -3.17
CA VAL A 133 2.09 7.72 -4.26
C VAL A 133 2.14 6.95 -5.57
N VAL A 134 1.49 7.45 -6.62
CA VAL A 134 1.47 6.86 -7.96
C VAL A 134 1.88 7.88 -9.02
N ALA A 135 2.42 7.40 -10.15
CA ALA A 135 2.76 8.27 -11.27
C ALA A 135 1.48 8.70 -12.03
N PRO A 136 1.37 9.97 -12.45
CA PRO A 136 0.26 10.41 -13.30
C PRO A 136 0.35 9.76 -14.69
N GLU A 137 -0.80 9.40 -15.26
CA GLU A 137 -0.88 8.94 -16.65
C GLU A 137 -0.87 10.14 -17.60
N ILE A 138 0.06 10.16 -18.56
CA ILE A 138 0.18 11.23 -19.56
C ILE A 138 -0.61 10.82 -20.81
N MET A 139 -1.73 11.48 -21.07
CA MET A 139 -2.47 11.31 -22.32
C MET A 139 -1.84 12.14 -23.45
N VAL A 140 -1.33 11.47 -24.49
CA VAL A 140 -0.85 12.14 -25.71
C VAL A 140 -2.03 12.37 -26.65
N VAL A 141 -2.45 13.62 -26.82
CA VAL A 141 -3.46 13.99 -27.82
C VAL A 141 -2.80 14.08 -29.20
N LEU A 142 -2.95 13.05 -30.02
CA LEU A 142 -2.53 13.07 -31.43
C LEU A 142 -3.54 13.89 -32.24
N LYS A 143 -3.16 15.13 -32.60
CA LYS A 143 -3.92 15.91 -33.59
C LYS A 143 -3.75 15.27 -34.96
N ARG A 144 -4.84 14.74 -35.55
CA ARG A 144 -4.85 14.42 -36.98
C ARG A 144 -4.71 15.73 -37.75
N LYS A 145 -3.62 15.90 -38.49
CA LYS A 145 -3.52 16.92 -39.53
C LYS A 145 -4.55 16.56 -40.61
N GLY A 146 -5.54 17.44 -40.80
CA GLY A 146 -6.35 17.48 -42.01
C GLY A 146 -5.58 18.09 -43.16
#